data_AF-A0A9P6F897-F1
#
_entry.id   AF-A0A9P6F897-F1
#
_cell.length_a   1.000
_cell.length_b   1.000
_cell.length_c   1.000
_cell.angle_alpha   90.00
_cell.angle_beta   90.00
_cell.angle_gamma   90.00
#
_symmetry.space_group_name_H-M   'P 1'
#
loop_
_entity.id
_entity.type
_entity.pdbx_description
1 polymer ?
#
loop_
_entity_poly.entity_id
_entity_poly.type
_entity_poly.pdbx_seq_one_letter_code
_entity_poly.pdbx_strand_id
1 'polypeptide(L)'
;MPMFGVSFFSRSTPRSTTTTTSYVNKGFQLTTATLTSTPPSPARKLAPGKEFDGSYLHADVARKPNSCYNYDENLTELACGRHGSRGIVGNFVCKTCNPPHKWHSVTICTELLLASNDRYRTILHAQQCRRCETYVKPKVDRGNYAKKIVSGLDLWTGRRERLEPTGDFKDTDPHDEERCHYCQTRKRRRQYGLTTG
;
A
#
# COMPACT_ATOMS: atom_id res chain seq x y z
N MET A 1 -30.79 -23.03 -74.84
CA MET A 1 -31.06 -21.57 -74.78
C MET A 1 -31.80 -21.27 -73.48
N PRO A 2 -31.59 -20.16 -72.74
CA PRO A 2 -30.51 -19.14 -72.68
C PRO A 2 -29.60 -19.35 -71.42
N MET A 3 -28.34 -18.90 -71.29
CA MET A 3 -27.64 -17.58 -71.36
C MET A 3 -27.70 -16.70 -70.10
N PHE A 4 -26.60 -15.97 -69.86
CA PHE A 4 -26.20 -15.03 -68.76
C PHE A 4 -25.49 -15.69 -67.56
N GLY A 5 -24.22 -15.51 -67.22
CA GLY A 5 -23.15 -14.60 -67.68
C GLY A 5 -22.98 -13.38 -66.78
N VAL A 6 -22.00 -13.38 -65.84
CA VAL A 6 -21.20 -12.20 -65.44
C VAL A 6 -19.97 -12.54 -64.56
N SER A 7 -18.79 -12.24 -65.14
CA SER A 7 -17.63 -11.48 -64.64
C SER A 7 -16.96 -11.72 -63.27
N PHE A 8 -15.73 -12.24 -63.38
CA PHE A 8 -14.43 -11.75 -62.85
C PHE A 8 -14.39 -10.70 -61.72
N PHE A 9 -13.63 -11.02 -60.66
CA PHE A 9 -12.53 -10.17 -60.18
C PHE A 9 -11.46 -11.02 -59.49
N SER A 10 -10.32 -11.20 -60.16
CA SER A 10 -9.05 -11.63 -59.54
C SER A 10 -8.56 -10.53 -58.60
N ARG A 11 -8.33 -10.85 -57.33
CA ARG A 11 -7.49 -10.03 -56.43
C ARG A 11 -6.17 -10.73 -56.19
N SER A 12 -5.17 -10.26 -56.92
CA SER A 12 -3.75 -10.48 -56.68
C SER A 12 -3.38 -9.90 -55.31
N THR A 13 -2.87 -10.71 -54.40
CA THR A 13 -2.24 -10.24 -53.16
C THR A 13 -0.80 -9.81 -53.46
N PRO A 14 -0.39 -8.57 -53.16
CA PRO A 14 1.01 -8.17 -53.30
C PRO A 14 1.87 -8.73 -52.17
N ARG A 15 2.99 -9.31 -52.62
CA ARG A 15 4.17 -9.75 -51.87
C ARG A 15 4.70 -8.61 -50.97
N SER A 16 4.68 -8.81 -49.65
CA SER A 16 5.33 -7.90 -48.70
C SER A 16 6.85 -8.04 -48.79
N THR A 17 7.51 -6.97 -49.21
CA THR A 17 8.96 -6.79 -49.20
C THR A 17 9.43 -6.47 -47.78
N THR A 18 10.35 -7.26 -47.26
CA THR A 18 11.15 -6.97 -46.06
C THR A 18 12.10 -5.81 -46.34
N THR A 19 11.82 -4.66 -45.74
CA THR A 19 12.78 -3.53 -45.68
C THR A 19 13.66 -3.70 -44.44
N THR A 20 14.87 -4.19 -44.67
CA THR A 20 15.96 -4.20 -43.68
C THR A 20 16.49 -2.77 -43.53
N THR A 21 16.07 -2.08 -42.49
CA THR A 21 16.67 -0.80 -42.10
C THR A 21 17.84 -1.08 -41.16
N SER A 22 19.06 -1.03 -41.68
CA SER A 22 20.29 -1.04 -40.89
C SER A 22 20.45 0.30 -40.17
N TYR A 23 20.16 0.31 -38.87
CA TYR A 23 20.43 1.46 -38.02
C TYR A 23 21.92 1.53 -37.71
N VAL A 24 22.55 2.64 -38.13
CA VAL A 24 23.93 2.99 -37.84
C VAL A 24 24.02 3.39 -36.36
N ASN A 25 24.69 2.56 -35.54
CA ASN A 25 25.05 2.92 -34.17
C ASN A 25 26.11 4.02 -34.19
N LYS A 26 25.69 5.28 -33.97
CA LYS A 26 26.61 6.36 -33.60
C LYS A 26 26.96 6.19 -32.13
N GLY A 27 28.26 6.06 -31.85
CA GLY A 27 28.81 5.83 -30.53
C GLY A 27 28.27 6.79 -29.48
N PHE A 28 27.63 6.23 -28.45
CA PHE A 28 27.28 6.94 -27.25
C PHE A 28 28.46 6.81 -26.28
N GLN A 29 29.16 7.91 -26.03
CA GLN A 29 30.21 7.92 -25.02
C GLN A 29 29.58 7.80 -23.63
N LEU A 30 30.04 6.82 -22.87
CA LEU A 30 29.76 6.69 -21.44
C LEU A 30 30.40 7.86 -20.70
N THR A 31 29.59 8.87 -20.36
CA THR A 31 29.96 9.81 -19.32
C THR A 31 29.72 9.13 -17.97
N THR A 32 30.82 8.91 -17.25
CA THR A 32 30.85 8.49 -15.86
C THR A 32 30.19 9.58 -15.01
N ALA A 33 28.88 9.51 -14.86
CA ALA A 33 28.16 10.30 -13.87
C ALA A 33 28.50 9.71 -12.49
N THR A 34 29.40 10.39 -11.78
CA THR A 34 29.67 10.18 -10.37
C THR A 34 28.33 10.25 -9.63
N LEU A 35 27.84 9.09 -9.17
CA LEU A 35 26.69 9.00 -8.29
C LEU A 35 27.06 9.66 -6.97
N THR A 36 26.76 10.95 -6.84
CA THR A 36 26.73 11.64 -5.55
C THR A 36 25.63 10.97 -4.72
N SER A 37 26.04 10.01 -3.89
CA SER A 37 25.17 9.35 -2.93
C SER A 37 24.54 10.42 -2.04
N THR A 38 23.25 10.65 -2.21
CA THR A 38 22.46 11.42 -1.26
C THR A 38 22.61 10.75 0.11
N PRO A 39 22.90 11.51 1.18
CA PRO A 39 22.95 10.95 2.53
C PRO A 39 21.65 10.19 2.81
N PRO A 40 21.67 9.01 3.45
CA PRO A 40 20.46 8.30 3.82
C PRO A 40 19.59 9.26 4.64
N SER A 41 18.42 9.57 4.08
CA SER A 41 17.44 10.43 4.73
C SER A 41 17.21 9.92 6.16
N PRO A 42 17.27 10.79 7.19
CA PRO A 42 17.17 10.36 8.57
C PRO A 42 15.86 9.59 8.77
N ALA A 43 15.95 8.45 9.46
CA ALA A 43 14.80 7.60 9.75
C ALA A 43 13.65 8.45 10.32
N ARG A 44 12.45 8.36 9.71
CA ARG A 44 11.24 9.03 10.20
C ARG A 44 11.02 8.62 11.65
N LYS A 45 11.11 9.58 12.57
CA LYS A 45 10.73 9.38 13.97
C LYS A 45 9.21 9.25 14.05
N LEU A 46 8.73 8.20 14.72
CA LEU A 46 7.30 8.02 14.99
C LEU A 46 6.78 9.16 15.87
N ALA A 47 5.59 9.67 15.56
CA ALA A 47 4.95 10.70 16.36
C ALA A 47 4.60 10.15 17.77
N PRO A 48 5.24 10.62 18.85
CA PRO A 48 5.07 10.05 20.19
C PRO A 48 3.61 10.07 20.63
N GLY A 49 3.10 8.94 21.12
CA GLY A 49 1.71 8.78 21.57
C GLY A 49 0.67 8.75 20.45
N LYS A 50 1.06 8.93 19.18
CA LYS A 50 0.17 9.01 18.02
C LYS A 50 0.44 7.90 17.00
N GLU A 51 1.67 7.42 16.94
CA GLU A 51 2.13 6.36 16.06
C GLU A 51 2.82 5.27 16.88
N PHE A 52 2.57 4.01 16.53
CA PHE A 52 3.13 2.86 17.21
C PHE A 52 3.69 1.87 16.20
N ASP A 53 4.93 1.45 16.42
CA ASP A 53 5.57 0.42 15.61
C ASP A 53 4.85 -0.93 15.77
N GLY A 54 4.63 -1.66 14.68
CA GLY A 54 3.92 -2.93 14.67
C GLY A 54 4.80 -4.18 14.83
N SER A 55 6.09 -4.05 15.10
CA SER A 55 7.04 -5.17 15.31
C SER A 55 6.51 -6.24 16.26
N TYR A 56 5.85 -5.82 17.35
CA TYR A 56 5.28 -6.72 18.35
C TYR A 56 4.16 -7.65 17.82
N LEU A 57 3.66 -7.40 16.61
CA LEU A 57 2.66 -8.22 15.91
C LEU A 57 3.27 -9.09 14.79
N HIS A 58 4.58 -8.97 14.53
CA HIS A 58 5.24 -9.71 13.47
C HIS A 58 5.12 -11.23 13.65
N ALA A 59 5.19 -11.73 14.88
CA ALA A 59 5.00 -13.15 15.16
C ALA A 59 3.63 -13.68 14.67
N ASP A 60 2.58 -12.85 14.69
CA ASP A 60 1.27 -13.22 14.16
C ASP A 60 1.27 -13.32 12.62
N VAL A 61 2.06 -12.49 11.95
CA VAL A 61 2.26 -12.50 10.48
C VAL A 61 3.13 -13.69 10.07
N ALA A 62 4.22 -13.97 10.78
CA ALA A 62 5.14 -15.07 10.51
C ALA A 62 4.47 -16.46 10.69
N ARG A 63 3.45 -16.55 11.56
CA ARG A 63 2.66 -17.79 11.74
C ARG A 63 1.69 -18.10 10.61
N LYS A 64 1.44 -17.17 9.69
CA LYS A 64 0.55 -17.44 8.56
C LYS A 64 1.23 -18.41 7.59
N PRO A 65 0.52 -19.43 7.07
CA PRO A 65 1.08 -20.35 6.08
C PRO A 65 1.67 -19.58 4.90
N ASN A 66 2.84 -20.02 4.43
CA ASN A 66 3.57 -19.43 3.30
C ASN A 66 4.01 -17.97 3.48
N SER A 67 3.99 -17.44 4.71
CA SER A 67 4.54 -16.12 5.02
C SER A 67 6.07 -16.16 4.99
N CYS A 68 6.68 -15.43 4.05
CA CYS A 68 8.13 -15.29 3.90
C CYS A 68 8.62 -13.87 4.25
N TYR A 69 7.74 -13.05 4.83
CA TYR A 69 7.99 -11.63 5.08
C TYR A 69 8.82 -11.40 6.34
N ASN A 70 9.76 -10.47 6.28
CA ASN A 70 10.61 -10.10 7.42
C ASN A 70 10.25 -8.69 7.92
N TYR A 71 10.14 -8.50 9.22
CA TYR A 71 9.89 -7.17 9.76
C TYR A 71 11.18 -6.32 9.77
N ASP A 72 11.09 -5.08 9.28
CA ASP A 72 12.18 -4.11 9.30
C ASP A 72 11.72 -2.81 9.96
N GLU A 73 12.16 -2.60 11.21
CA GLU A 73 11.83 -1.40 11.99
C GLU A 73 12.45 -0.12 11.43
N ASN A 74 13.47 -0.23 10.58
CA ASN A 74 14.18 0.89 9.97
C ASN A 74 13.65 1.22 8.58
N LEU A 75 12.71 0.44 8.05
CA LEU A 75 12.08 0.72 6.76
C LEU A 75 11.34 2.06 6.81
N THR A 76 11.66 2.93 5.85
CA THR A 76 11.10 4.27 5.69
C THR A 76 10.26 4.37 4.43
N GLU A 77 9.44 5.42 4.34
CA GLU A 77 8.61 5.73 3.16
C GLU A 77 9.48 5.93 1.89
N LEU A 78 10.70 6.44 2.03
CA LEU A 78 11.65 6.62 0.92
C LEU A 78 12.32 5.33 0.46
N ALA A 79 12.52 4.38 1.37
CA ALA A 79 13.17 3.10 1.07
C ALA A 79 12.18 2.00 0.67
N CYS A 80 10.86 2.24 0.82
CA CYS A 80 9.85 1.28 0.44
C CYS A 80 9.51 1.39 -1.05
N GLY A 81 9.29 0.25 -1.71
CA GLY A 81 8.81 0.20 -3.09
C GLY A 81 7.28 0.27 -3.19
N ARG A 82 6.58 -0.03 -2.09
CA ARG A 82 5.12 0.06 -1.98
C ARG A 82 4.74 0.61 -0.59
N HIS A 83 3.77 1.53 -0.59
CA HIS A 83 3.20 2.11 0.62
C HIS A 83 1.68 2.21 0.49
N GLY A 84 0.98 2.04 1.60
CA GLY A 84 -0.47 2.17 1.67
C GLY A 84 -0.98 1.98 3.07
N SER A 85 -2.30 2.10 3.25
CA SER A 85 -2.96 1.86 4.54
C SER A 85 -3.85 0.62 4.51
N ARG A 86 -4.09 0.04 5.68
CA ARG A 86 -5.05 -1.03 5.92
C ARG A 86 -5.91 -0.67 7.13
N GLY A 87 -7.20 -1.00 7.05
CA GLY A 87 -8.10 -0.98 8.19
C GLY A 87 -7.98 -2.27 8.97
N ILE A 88 -7.55 -2.17 10.22
CA ILE A 88 -7.41 -3.30 11.15
C ILE A 88 -8.50 -3.19 12.22
N VAL A 89 -9.14 -4.31 12.54
CA VAL A 89 -10.16 -4.36 13.61
C VAL A 89 -9.48 -4.33 14.97
N GLY A 90 -10.09 -3.64 15.92
CA GLY A 90 -9.65 -3.67 17.31
C GLY A 90 -10.47 -2.75 18.20
N ASN A 91 -9.86 -2.31 19.30
CA ASN A 91 -10.52 -1.46 20.27
C ASN A 91 -9.54 -0.48 20.91
N PHE A 92 -10.08 0.53 21.57
CA PHE A 92 -9.34 1.53 22.33
C PHE A 92 -9.84 1.55 23.78
N VAL A 93 -8.94 1.88 24.70
CA VAL A 93 -9.24 2.02 26.13
C VAL A 93 -8.57 3.30 26.64
N CYS A 94 -9.36 4.36 26.79
CA CYS A 94 -8.92 5.60 27.41
C CYS A 94 -8.95 5.47 28.93
N LYS A 95 -7.76 5.54 29.55
CA LYS A 95 -7.59 5.50 31.01
C LYS A 95 -7.63 6.88 31.67
N THR A 96 -7.56 7.96 30.89
CA THR A 96 -7.63 9.34 31.39
C THR A 96 -9.04 9.72 31.82
N CYS A 97 -10.07 9.11 31.21
CA CYS A 97 -11.46 9.30 31.63
C CYS A 97 -11.76 8.55 32.93
N ASN A 98 -12.61 9.13 33.77
CA ASN A 98 -13.19 8.47 34.93
C ASN A 98 -14.74 8.45 34.82
N PRO A 99 -15.39 7.29 34.62
CA PRO A 99 -14.80 5.96 34.43
C PRO A 99 -14.05 5.81 33.09
N PRO A 100 -13.17 4.80 32.94
CA PRO A 100 -12.44 4.55 31.69
C PRO A 100 -13.38 4.41 30.50
N HIS A 101 -13.05 5.08 29.39
CA HIS A 101 -13.86 5.08 28.18
C HIS A 101 -13.31 4.05 27.18
N LYS A 102 -14.16 3.12 26.74
CA LYS A 102 -13.79 2.03 25.82
C LYS A 102 -14.67 2.11 24.58
N TRP A 103 -14.07 1.91 23.40
CA TRP A 103 -14.83 1.81 22.16
C TRP A 103 -14.17 0.81 21.21
N HIS A 104 -15.01 0.13 20.42
CA HIS A 104 -14.57 -0.74 19.33
C HIS A 104 -14.30 0.11 18.08
N SER A 105 -13.36 -0.30 17.25
CA SER A 105 -13.10 0.29 15.96
C SER A 105 -12.91 -0.81 14.92
N VAL A 106 -13.77 -0.79 13.90
CA VAL A 106 -13.64 -1.67 12.73
C VAL A 106 -12.48 -1.25 11.83
N THR A 107 -11.99 -0.01 11.99
CA THR A 107 -10.92 0.56 11.18
C THR A 107 -9.92 1.31 12.06
N ILE A 108 -8.90 0.62 12.53
CA ILE A 108 -7.65 1.20 13.03
C ILE A 108 -6.74 1.39 11.81
N CYS A 109 -6.49 2.64 11.45
CA CYS A 109 -5.58 2.96 10.36
C CYS A 109 -4.18 2.44 10.66
N THR A 110 -3.70 1.57 9.79
CA THR A 110 -2.36 0.99 9.86
C THR A 110 -1.65 1.26 8.55
N GLU A 111 -0.56 2.01 8.56
CA GLU A 111 0.35 2.12 7.41
C GLU A 111 1.06 0.77 7.22
N LEU A 112 1.23 0.37 5.96
CA LEU A 112 1.98 -0.79 5.52
C LEU A 112 3.00 -0.34 4.49
N LEU A 113 4.27 -0.57 4.78
CA LEU A 113 5.40 -0.30 3.91
C LEU A 113 6.01 -1.64 3.51
N LEU A 114 6.38 -1.79 2.23
CA LEU A 114 7.03 -2.98 1.70
C LEU A 114 8.21 -2.58 0.82
N ALA A 115 9.38 -3.16 1.12
CA ALA A 115 10.57 -3.10 0.29
C ALA A 115 10.58 -4.23 -0.76
N SER A 116 11.47 -4.14 -1.75
CA SER A 116 11.60 -5.13 -2.83
C SER A 116 12.06 -6.52 -2.38
N ASN A 117 12.64 -6.64 -1.17
CA ASN A 117 13.18 -7.90 -0.63
C ASN A 117 12.31 -8.52 0.47
N ASP A 118 10.98 -8.41 0.34
CA ASP A 118 9.98 -8.94 1.29
C ASP A 118 10.13 -8.42 2.74
N ARG A 119 10.92 -7.36 2.94
CA ARG A 119 10.94 -6.63 4.21
C ARG A 119 9.76 -5.68 4.26
N TYR A 120 9.07 -5.70 5.39
CA TYR A 120 7.91 -4.84 5.59
C TYR A 120 7.94 -4.18 6.95
N ARG A 121 7.16 -3.11 7.07
CA ARG A 121 6.92 -2.41 8.32
C ARG A 121 5.47 -2.01 8.41
N THR A 122 4.95 -1.96 9.62
CA THR A 122 3.62 -1.39 9.87
C THR A 122 3.67 -0.33 10.95
N ILE A 123 2.88 0.73 10.76
CA ILE A 123 2.72 1.80 11.76
C ILE A 123 1.24 1.89 12.09
N LEU A 124 0.89 1.67 13.36
CA LEU A 124 -0.47 1.79 13.85
C LEU A 124 -0.73 3.22 14.34
N HIS A 125 -1.88 3.77 13.99
CA HIS A 125 -2.25 5.11 14.39
C HIS A 125 -3.21 5.13 15.58
N ALA A 126 -2.95 6.07 16.50
CA ALA A 126 -3.83 6.39 17.60
C ALA A 126 -5.13 7.05 17.12
N GLN A 127 -6.13 6.99 17.99
CA GLN A 127 -7.37 7.74 17.84
C GLN A 127 -7.64 8.56 19.11
N GLN A 128 -8.14 9.77 18.95
CA GLN A 128 -8.52 10.62 20.08
C GLN A 128 -9.78 10.09 20.76
N CYS A 129 -9.77 10.07 22.09
CA CYS A 129 -10.94 9.78 22.89
C CYS A 129 -12.02 10.85 22.70
N ARG A 130 -13.27 10.46 22.44
CA ARG A 130 -14.39 11.39 22.29
C ARG A 130 -14.72 12.24 23.52
N ARG A 131 -14.23 11.87 24.71
CA ARG A 131 -14.55 12.56 25.98
C ARG A 131 -13.48 13.54 26.43
N CYS A 132 -12.20 13.22 26.20
CA CYS A 132 -11.07 13.99 26.74
C CYS A 132 -10.02 14.32 25.68
N GLU A 133 -10.28 13.98 24.41
CA GLU A 133 -9.46 14.30 23.22
C GLU A 133 -8.02 13.77 23.23
N THR A 134 -7.63 13.03 24.27
CA THR A 134 -6.32 12.39 24.38
C THR A 134 -6.21 11.25 23.37
N TYR A 135 -5.07 11.15 22.68
CA TYR A 135 -4.78 10.02 21.81
C TYR A 135 -4.63 8.73 22.61
N VAL A 136 -5.28 7.68 22.12
CA VAL A 136 -5.28 6.37 22.75
C VAL A 136 -4.61 5.36 21.83
N LYS A 137 -3.70 4.56 22.41
CA LYS A 137 -3.04 3.45 21.71
C LYS A 137 -4.08 2.39 21.31
N PRO A 138 -4.09 1.94 20.04
CA PRO A 138 -4.96 0.86 19.62
C PRO A 138 -4.57 -0.48 20.26
N LYS A 139 -5.56 -1.29 20.61
CA LYS A 139 -5.43 -2.72 20.85
C LYS A 139 -6.03 -3.44 19.64
N VAL A 140 -5.20 -4.05 18.82
CA VAL A 140 -5.65 -4.72 17.59
C VAL A 140 -6.09 -6.16 17.83
N ASP A 141 -7.04 -6.62 17.02
CA ASP A 141 -7.30 -8.03 16.83
C ASP A 141 -6.15 -8.66 16.02
N ARG A 142 -5.41 -9.59 16.65
CA ARG A 142 -4.18 -10.16 16.07
C ARG A 142 -4.46 -11.02 14.84
N GLY A 143 -5.58 -11.75 14.82
CA GLY A 143 -5.95 -12.62 13.71
C GLY A 143 -6.33 -11.82 12.47
N ASN A 144 -7.14 -10.77 12.66
CA ASN A 144 -7.51 -9.79 11.64
C ASN A 144 -6.29 -9.03 11.15
N TYR A 145 -5.43 -8.55 12.05
CA TYR A 145 -4.17 -7.89 11.71
C TYR A 145 -3.34 -8.76 10.77
N ALA A 146 -2.98 -9.98 11.19
CA ALA A 146 -2.13 -10.85 10.39
C ALA A 146 -2.78 -11.19 9.03
N LYS A 147 -4.09 -11.46 8.99
CA LYS A 147 -4.82 -11.71 7.75
C LYS A 147 -4.75 -10.52 6.78
N LYS A 148 -5.00 -9.30 7.27
CA LYS A 148 -5.01 -8.08 6.45
C LYS A 148 -3.62 -7.67 5.99
N ILE A 149 -2.60 -7.84 6.83
CA ILE A 149 -1.22 -7.53 6.48
C ILE A 149 -0.70 -8.52 5.44
N VAL A 150 -0.79 -9.83 5.67
CA VAL A 150 -0.36 -10.85 4.69
C VAL A 150 -1.10 -10.69 3.37
N SER A 151 -2.43 -10.55 3.41
CA SER A 151 -3.21 -10.28 2.21
C SER A 151 -2.80 -8.97 1.50
N GLY A 152 -2.36 -7.96 2.24
CA GLY A 152 -1.83 -6.73 1.65
C GLY A 152 -0.50 -6.95 0.95
N LEU A 153 0.40 -7.69 1.57
CA LEU A 153 1.73 -8.00 1.09
C LEU A 153 1.69 -8.95 -0.11
N ASP A 154 0.92 -10.04 -0.04
CA ASP A 154 0.78 -11.01 -1.12
C ASP A 154 0.28 -10.35 -2.41
N LEU A 155 -0.64 -9.39 -2.27
CA LEU A 155 -1.15 -8.63 -3.41
C LEU A 155 -0.06 -7.78 -4.06
N TRP A 156 0.79 -7.16 -3.23
CA TRP A 156 1.85 -6.28 -3.72
C TRP A 156 3.04 -7.03 -4.31
N THR A 157 3.27 -8.27 -3.89
CA THR A 157 4.32 -9.15 -4.40
C THR A 157 3.83 -10.13 -5.45
N GLY A 158 2.56 -10.06 -5.87
CA GLY A 158 1.99 -10.95 -6.89
C GLY A 158 1.80 -12.40 -6.43
N ARG A 159 1.86 -12.69 -5.12
CA ARG A 159 1.59 -14.02 -4.55
C ARG A 159 0.10 -14.32 -4.42
N ARG A 160 -0.74 -13.29 -4.55
CA ARG A 160 -2.18 -13.46 -4.76
C ARG A 160 -2.70 -12.46 -5.77
N GLU A 161 -3.79 -12.83 -6.42
CA GLU A 161 -4.52 -11.95 -7.31
C GLU A 161 -5.34 -10.91 -6.54
N ARG A 162 -5.62 -9.80 -7.23
CA ARG A 162 -6.64 -8.86 -6.78
C ARG A 162 -7.98 -9.58 -6.91
N LEU A 163 -8.70 -9.68 -5.79
CA LEU A 163 -10.08 -10.13 -5.82
C LEU A 163 -10.94 -8.97 -6.31
N GLU A 164 -11.78 -9.22 -7.31
CA GLU A 164 -12.84 -8.30 -7.68
C GLU A 164 -13.77 -8.09 -6.47
N PRO A 165 -14.29 -6.87 -6.24
CA PRO A 165 -15.25 -6.63 -5.17
C PRO A 165 -16.50 -7.49 -5.39
N THR A 166 -16.69 -8.57 -4.62
CA THR A 166 -17.79 -9.53 -4.81
C THR A 166 -19.10 -9.10 -4.13
N GLY A 167 -19.39 -7.81 -4.00
CA GLY A 167 -20.66 -7.34 -3.46
C GLY A 167 -20.61 -5.98 -2.80
N ASP A 168 -21.81 -5.45 -2.54
CA ASP A 168 -22.05 -4.17 -1.90
C ASP A 168 -21.23 -4.06 -0.61
N PHE A 169 -20.30 -3.11 -0.58
CA PHE A 169 -19.59 -2.75 0.63
C PHE A 169 -20.63 -2.28 1.64
N LYS A 170 -21.05 -3.16 2.56
CA LYS A 170 -21.72 -2.71 3.77
C LYS A 170 -20.77 -1.71 4.40
N ASP A 171 -21.23 -0.48 4.60
CA ASP A 171 -20.58 0.54 5.40
C ASP A 171 -20.35 -0.06 6.80
N THR A 172 -19.23 -0.78 6.95
CA THR A 172 -18.79 -1.27 8.24
C THR A 172 -18.35 -0.04 9.00
N ASP A 173 -19.26 0.44 9.87
CA ASP A 173 -19.18 1.52 10.85
C ASP A 173 -18.11 2.59 10.65
N PRO A 174 -18.48 3.88 10.65
CA PRO A 174 -17.64 4.95 10.15
C PRO A 174 -16.36 5.03 10.97
N HIS A 175 -15.27 4.67 10.31
CA HIS A 175 -13.96 5.09 10.74
C HIS A 175 -14.02 6.58 11.08
N ASP A 176 -13.71 6.90 12.31
CA ASP A 176 -13.88 8.24 12.83
C ASP A 176 -12.68 9.10 12.46
N GLU A 177 -12.73 9.59 11.21
CA GLU A 177 -11.66 10.29 10.51
C GLU A 177 -11.20 11.56 11.22
N GLU A 178 -12.13 12.26 11.87
CA GLU A 178 -11.86 13.52 12.56
C GLU A 178 -10.94 13.32 13.75
N ARG A 179 -10.99 12.14 14.38
CA ARG A 179 -10.21 11.79 15.57
C ARG A 179 -9.06 10.82 15.30
N CYS A 180 -9.00 10.25 14.10
CA CYS A 180 -7.92 9.39 13.66
C CYS A 180 -6.66 10.20 13.34
N HIS A 181 -5.52 9.85 13.94
CA HIS A 181 -4.26 10.54 13.67
C HIS A 181 -3.89 10.48 12.18
N TYR A 182 -4.01 9.31 11.55
CA TYR A 182 -3.72 9.14 10.12
C TYR A 182 -4.62 10.04 9.26
N CYS A 183 -5.93 10.01 9.56
CA CYS A 183 -6.97 10.94 9.13
C CYS A 183 -6.50 12.38 8.99
N GLN A 184 -6.17 12.94 10.15
CA GLN A 184 -5.75 14.32 10.32
C GLN A 184 -4.43 14.60 9.59
N THR A 185 -3.45 13.70 9.64
CA THR A 185 -2.19 13.88 8.92
C THR A 185 -2.36 13.90 7.41
N ARG A 186 -3.20 13.02 6.84
CA ARG A 186 -3.49 13.00 5.40
C ARG A 186 -4.24 14.25 4.95
N LYS A 187 -5.25 14.69 5.70
CA LYS A 187 -5.98 15.93 5.40
C LYS A 187 -5.02 17.13 5.37
N ARG A 188 -4.12 17.24 6.35
CA ARG A 188 -3.05 18.27 6.34
C ARG A 188 -2.11 18.14 5.15
N ARG A 189 -1.59 16.96 4.84
CA ARG A 189 -0.69 16.74 3.68
C ARG A 189 -1.34 17.19 2.36
N ARG A 190 -2.64 16.88 2.17
CA ARG A 190 -3.41 17.34 1.00
C ARG A 190 -3.60 18.85 0.97
N GLN A 191 -3.91 19.47 2.12
CA GLN A 191 -4.11 20.92 2.22
C GLN A 191 -2.85 21.71 1.87
N TYR A 192 -1.66 21.17 2.17
CA TYR A 192 -0.38 21.82 1.89
C TYR A 192 0.32 21.33 0.61
N GLY A 193 -0.36 20.60 -0.27
CA GLY A 193 0.22 20.15 -1.56
C GLY A 193 1.35 19.11 -1.44
N LEU A 194 1.50 18.46 -0.28
CA LEU A 194 2.51 17.43 -0.05
C LEU A 194 1.92 16.06 -0.37
N THR A 195 1.77 15.75 -1.67
CA THR A 195 1.33 14.42 -2.12
C THR A 195 2.52 13.46 -2.19
N THR A 196 2.44 12.36 -1.46
CA THR A 196 3.27 11.17 -1.67
C THR A 196 2.65 10.39 -2.83
N GLY A 197 3.38 10.32 -3.95
CA GLY A 197 3.01 9.56 -5.15
C GLY A 197 3.05 8.06 -4.94
#